data_AF-A0A6C0FDB7-F1
#
_entry.id   AF-A0A6C0FDB7-F1
#
_cell.length_a   1.000
_cell.length_b   1.000
_cell.length_c   1.000
_cell.angle_alpha   90.00
_cell.angle_beta   90.00
_cell.angle_gamma   90.00
#
_symmetry.space_group_name_H-M   'P 1'
#
loop_
_entity.id
_entity.type
_entity.pdbx_description
1 polymer ?
#
loop_
_entity_poly.entity_id
_entity_poly.type
_entity_poly.pdbx_seq_one_letter_code
_entity_poly.pdbx_strand_id
1 'polypeptide(L)' 'MDKSTETSEPSQDKKLNLDDLKVENQEMALNLMGQFLELAQKRGAFNFQESAKIYECIKFFVPVPPTSDKND' A
#
# COMPACT_ATOMS: atom_id res chain seq x y z
N MET A 1 7.45 -47.34 -10.30
CA MET A 1 7.84 -46.43 -11.39
C MET A 1 6.56 -45.77 -11.87
N ASP A 2 6.20 -44.53 -11.55
CA ASP A 2 6.87 -43.47 -10.79
C ASP A 2 5.79 -42.61 -10.13
N LYS A 3 6.03 -42.34 -8.84
CA LYS A 3 5.27 -41.48 -7.97
C LYS A 3 5.65 -40.03 -8.32
N SER A 4 4.87 -39.35 -9.16
CA SER A 4 4.99 -37.89 -9.32
C SER A 4 4.20 -37.24 -8.19
N THR A 5 4.86 -37.05 -7.06
CA THR A 5 4.42 -36.16 -6.00
C THR A 5 4.88 -34.76 -6.39
N GLU A 6 3.98 -33.94 -6.93
CA GLU A 6 4.17 -32.49 -6.96
C GLU A 6 4.21 -32.01 -5.51
N THR A 7 5.41 -31.65 -5.07
CA THR A 7 5.63 -30.93 -3.81
C THR A 7 5.16 -29.51 -4.03
N SER A 8 3.90 -29.23 -3.64
CA SER A 8 3.42 -27.88 -3.41
C SER A 8 4.19 -27.28 -2.23
N GLU A 9 5.14 -26.41 -2.55
CA GLU A 9 5.82 -25.57 -1.57
C GLU A 9 4.78 -24.81 -0.75
N PRO A 10 4.95 -24.68 0.57
CA PRO A 10 4.06 -23.85 1.37
C PRO A 10 4.24 -22.42 0.90
N SER A 11 3.23 -21.88 0.21
CA SER A 11 3.10 -20.47 -0.11
C SER A 11 3.23 -19.70 1.20
N GLN A 12 4.45 -19.27 1.51
CA GLN A 12 4.67 -18.32 2.59
C GLN A 12 3.84 -17.12 2.20
N ASP A 13 2.81 -16.83 2.99
CA ASP A 13 2.07 -15.58 2.94
C ASP A 13 3.09 -14.46 2.96
N LYS A 14 3.50 -14.03 1.78
CA LYS A 14 4.44 -12.94 1.62
C LYS A 14 3.65 -11.75 2.11
N LYS A 15 3.83 -11.40 3.38
CA LYS A 15 3.40 -10.10 3.92
C LYS A 15 4.10 -9.08 3.06
N LEU A 16 3.44 -8.68 1.98
CA LEU A 16 3.86 -7.59 1.14
C LEU A 16 3.93 -6.39 2.07
N ASN A 17 5.13 -5.88 2.29
CA ASN A 17 5.30 -4.65 3.03
C ASN A 17 4.65 -3.56 2.18
N LEU A 18 3.48 -3.09 2.61
CA LEU A 18 2.72 -2.06 1.89
C LEU A 18 3.53 -0.77 1.74
N ASP A 19 4.51 -0.57 2.62
CA ASP A 19 5.44 0.57 2.62
C ASP A 19 6.32 0.62 1.36
N ASP A 20 6.67 -0.56 0.78
CA ASP A 20 7.53 -0.67 -0.39
C ASP A 20 6.77 -0.46 -1.72
N LEU A 21 5.44 -0.41 -1.67
CA LEU A 21 4.61 -0.31 -2.87
C LEU A 21 4.55 1.12 -3.37
N LYS A 22 4.88 1.34 -4.64
CA LYS A 22 4.71 2.65 -5.29
C LYS A 22 3.23 2.90 -5.57
N VAL A 23 2.72 4.07 -5.20
CA VAL A 23 1.35 4.49 -5.47
C VAL A 23 1.36 5.32 -6.76
N GLU A 24 0.76 4.80 -7.82
CA GLU A 24 0.84 5.41 -9.16
C GLU A 24 -0.45 6.08 -9.62
N ASN A 25 -1.58 5.65 -9.08
CA ASN A 25 -2.89 6.13 -9.47
C ASN A 25 -3.88 6.08 -8.30
N GLN A 26 -5.04 6.68 -8.52
CA GLN A 26 -6.09 6.82 -7.51
C GLN A 26 -6.70 5.47 -7.11
N GLU A 27 -6.81 4.51 -8.03
CA GLU A 27 -7.36 3.17 -7.77
C GLU A 27 -6.45 2.37 -6.84
N MET A 28 -5.13 2.41 -7.09
CA MET A 28 -4.12 1.82 -6.23
C MET A 28 -4.09 2.48 -4.86
N ALA A 29 -4.15 3.81 -4.81
CA ALA A 29 -4.19 4.56 -3.55
C ALA A 29 -5.38 4.10 -2.67
N LEU A 30 -6.55 3.93 -3.28
CA LEU A 30 -7.74 3.44 -2.57
C LEU A 30 -7.55 2.01 -2.02
N ASN A 31 -7.05 1.11 -2.85
CA ASN A 31 -6.81 -0.29 -2.45
C ASN A 31 -5.73 -0.39 -1.35
N LEU A 32 -4.69 0.44 -1.39
CA LEU A 32 -3.69 0.49 -0.32
C LEU A 32 -4.28 1.05 0.98
N MET A 33 -5.10 2.09 0.93
CA MET A 33 -5.75 2.65 2.12
C MET A 33 -6.62 1.61 2.84
N GLY A 34 -7.35 0.77 2.09
CA GLY A 34 -8.11 -0.35 2.67
C GLY A 34 -7.21 -1.37 3.36
N GLN A 35 -6.10 -1.77 2.74
CA GLN A 35 -5.14 -2.70 3.34
C GLN A 35 -4.47 -2.14 4.60
N PHE A 36 -4.11 -0.84 4.61
CA PHE A 36 -3.61 -0.20 5.82
C PHE A 36 -4.66 -0.19 6.93
N LEU A 37 -5.94 0.06 6.61
CA LEU A 37 -7.02 0.01 7.59
C LEU A 37 -7.14 -1.37 8.25
N GLU A 38 -7.04 -2.45 7.48
CA GLU A 38 -7.02 -3.81 8.03
C GLU A 38 -5.81 -4.07 8.95
N LEU A 39 -4.64 -3.51 8.63
CA LEU A 39 -3.47 -3.59 9.50
C LEU A 39 -3.68 -2.84 10.81
N ALA A 40 -4.26 -1.64 10.75
CA ALA A 40 -4.59 -0.85 11.93
C ALA A 40 -5.66 -1.52 12.79
N GLN A 41 -6.64 -2.22 12.21
CA GLN A 41 -7.61 -2.97 13.01
C GLN A 41 -6.94 -4.07 13.86
N LYS A 42 -5.88 -4.70 13.35
CA LYS A 42 -5.16 -5.76 14.07
C LYS A 42 -4.22 -5.21 15.15
N ARG A 43 -3.61 -4.04 14.93
CA ARG A 43 -2.55 -3.46 15.77
C ARG A 43 -2.99 -2.25 16.60
N GLY A 44 -4.13 -1.65 16.27
CA GLY A 44 -4.68 -0.44 16.88
C GLY A 44 -4.07 0.88 16.39
N ALA A 45 -2.95 0.87 15.66
CA ALA A 45 -2.26 2.06 15.19
C ALA A 45 -1.42 1.80 13.94
N PHE A 46 -1.14 2.89 13.21
CA PHE A 46 -0.16 2.91 12.12
C PHE A 46 1.24 3.22 12.65
N ASN A 47 2.26 2.65 12.03
CA ASN A 47 3.64 3.06 12.25
C ASN A 47 3.96 4.34 11.43
N PHE A 48 5.17 4.88 11.61
CA PHE A 48 5.57 6.12 10.93
C PHE A 48 5.64 5.99 9.40
N GLN A 49 6.17 4.87 8.89
CA GLN A 49 6.29 4.62 7.45
C GLN A 49 4.91 4.43 6.81
N GLU A 50 4.04 3.64 7.46
CA GLU A 50 2.65 3.43 7.07
C GLU A 50 1.91 4.78 6.99
N SER A 51 2.09 5.64 8.00
CA SER A 51 1.46 6.98 8.04
C SER A 51 1.92 7.88 6.88
N ALA A 52 3.23 7.87 6.57
CA ALA A 52 3.77 8.61 5.42
C ALA A 52 3.17 8.10 4.11
N LYS A 53 2.99 6.79 3.98
CA LYS A 53 2.42 6.16 2.79
C LYS A 53 0.92 6.44 2.61
N ILE A 54 0.17 6.41 3.71
CA ILE A 54 -1.24 6.81 3.72
C ILE A 54 -1.36 8.27 3.27
N TYR A 55 -0.45 9.15 3.70
CA TYR A 55 -0.45 10.55 3.25
C TYR A 55 -0.18 10.68 1.73
N GLU A 56 0.73 9.88 1.16
CA GLU A 56 0.90 9.81 -0.29
C GLU A 56 -0.40 9.39 -1.00
N CYS A 57 -1.09 8.36 -0.47
CA CYS A 57 -2.37 7.92 -1.02
C CYS A 57 -3.43 9.03 -0.97
N ILE A 58 -3.52 9.78 0.14
CA ILE A 58 -4.47 10.88 0.31
C ILE A 58 -4.27 11.98 -0.72
N LYS A 59 -3.02 12.28 -1.11
CA LYS A 59 -2.73 13.31 -2.14
C LYS A 59 -3.38 13.04 -3.49
N PHE A 60 -3.72 11.78 -3.80
CA PHE A 60 -4.45 11.45 -5.03
C PHE A 60 -5.92 11.89 -5.01
N PHE A 61 -6.47 12.20 -3.84
CA PHE A 61 -7.88 12.58 -3.67
C PHE A 61 -8.06 14.05 -3.24
N VAL A 62 -6.99 14.71 -2.83
CA VAL A 62 -7.01 16.13 -2.45
C VAL A 62 -6.75 16.96 -3.71
N PRO A 63 -7.56 17.99 -4.01
CA PRO A 63 -7.25 18.91 -5.09
C PRO A 63 -5.86 19.49 -4.84
N VAL A 64 -4.97 19.42 -5.84
CA VAL A 64 -3.67 20.08 -5.73
C VAL A 64 -3.98 21.57 -5.49
N PRO A 65 -3.55 22.16 -4.36
CA PRO A 65 -3.76 23.59 -4.15
C PRO A 65 -3.16 24.30 -5.35
N PRO A 66 -3.85 25.32 -5.93
CA PRO A 66 -3.34 26.01 -7.09
C PRO A 66 -1.94 26.51 -6.73
N THR A 67 -0.93 25.88 -7.32
CA THR A 67 0.45 26.33 -7.18
C THR A 67 0.43 27.75 -7.69
N SER A 68 0.72 28.70 -6.81
CA SER A 68 0.99 30.07 -7.21
C SER A 68 2.11 29.99 -8.25
N ASP A 69 1.74 30.09 -9.52
CA ASP A 69 2.64 30.35 -10.64
C ASP A 69 3.38 31.64 -10.29
N LYS A 70 4.53 31.49 -9.63
CA LYS A 70 5.51 32.56 -9.53
C LYS A 70 6.10 32.69 -10.94
N ASN A 71 5.47 33.56 -11.72
CA ASN A 71 6.17 34.27 -12.79
C ASN A 71 7.21 35.17 -12.11
N ASP A 72 8.45 34.67 -12.02
CA ASP A 72 9.65 35.51 -12.00
C ASP A 72 9.98 35.93 -13.44
#